data_AF-A0A1H8J3Q0-F1
#
_entry.id   AF-A0A1H8J3Q0-F1
#
_cell.length_a   1.000
_cell.length_b   1.000
_cell.length_c   1.000
_cell.angle_alpha   90.00
_cell.angle_beta   90.00
_cell.angle_gamma   90.00
#
_symmetry.space_group_name_H-M   'P 1'
#
loop_
_entity.id
_entity.type
_entity.pdbx_description
1 polymer ?
#
loop_
_entity_poly.entity_id
_entity_poly.type
_entity_poly.pdbx_seq_one_letter_code
_entity_poly.pdbx_strand_id
1 'polypeptide(L)'
;MKLYVMQLLLMTISLSVIAQNKDELVEKDYFGHRLDWLAEADKAKPVLVHQEIVPLQLIRLEKDSSSFQGWKAVQVGPVDSFYSRGMKEQKQVVIDFGKHYTGFVTVHIAPYKKTPDAPIRLKFTFGEVPSEVAVAFDPYPGGLSRAWLQDEVVIVSEVPAIIQIPRRLAFRYVKIELMGTGVGFDFKISQLNLLASTSVTAQPDSLKAGTSPLLKSIDSIGLNTLKECMQTVFEDGPKRDRRLWVGDMYLESLANGQSFKQQALTKRYLFLFAALVNKDGYLHGSVFESPTPHEQVGNLLWDYALLYNVALRNYFEATGDIATAQSLWPVAKRQLDTGSQPNELSSFEM
;
A
#
# COMPACT_ATOMS: atom_id res chain seq x y z
N MET A 1 53.90 -7.01 37.16
CA MET A 1 53.68 -6.57 35.76
C MET A 1 53.35 -7.73 34.81
N LYS A 2 54.15 -8.81 34.75
CA LYS A 2 53.92 -9.94 33.82
C LYS A 2 52.60 -10.71 34.01
N LEU A 3 52.14 -10.89 35.26
CA LEU A 3 50.89 -11.64 35.54
C LEU A 3 49.61 -10.89 35.09
N TYR A 4 49.61 -9.56 35.24
CA TYR A 4 48.46 -8.70 34.93
C TYR A 4 48.26 -8.55 33.42
N VAL A 5 49.36 -8.48 32.65
CA VAL A 5 49.32 -8.44 31.17
C VAL A 5 48.79 -9.76 30.60
N MET A 6 49.13 -10.91 31.22
CA MET A 6 48.66 -12.22 30.79
C MET A 6 47.15 -12.41 31.06
N GLN A 7 46.64 -11.90 32.18
CA GLN A 7 45.20 -11.92 32.48
C GLN A 7 44.40 -11.02 31.52
N LEU A 8 44.90 -9.82 31.20
CA LEU A 8 44.25 -8.96 30.20
C LEU A 8 44.20 -9.62 28.82
N LEU A 9 45.30 -10.27 28.40
CA LEU A 9 45.38 -10.95 27.10
C LEU A 9 44.44 -12.17 27.02
N LEU A 10 44.32 -12.94 28.10
CA LEU A 10 43.37 -14.06 28.17
C LEU A 10 41.91 -13.57 28.14
N MET A 11 41.62 -12.43 28.78
CA MET A 11 40.29 -11.83 28.79
C MET A 11 39.91 -11.26 27.43
N THR A 12 40.83 -10.61 26.70
CA THR A 12 40.59 -10.16 25.33
C THR A 12 40.43 -11.33 24.36
N ILE A 13 41.26 -12.37 24.44
CA ILE A 13 41.10 -13.58 23.59
C ILE A 13 39.76 -14.26 23.87
N SER A 14 39.35 -14.36 25.13
CA SER A 14 38.06 -14.97 25.51
C SER A 14 36.87 -14.15 24.97
N LEU A 15 36.93 -12.82 25.06
CA LEU A 15 35.92 -11.93 24.49
C LEU A 15 35.87 -12.01 22.96
N SER A 16 37.03 -12.11 22.30
CA SER A 16 37.10 -12.26 20.84
C SER A 16 36.54 -13.59 20.36
N VAL A 17 36.80 -14.69 21.07
CA VAL A 17 36.25 -16.02 20.75
C VAL A 17 34.74 -16.08 21.00
N ILE A 18 34.24 -15.43 22.05
CA ILE A 18 32.80 -15.33 22.32
C ILE A 18 32.10 -14.49 21.23
N ALA A 19 32.72 -13.39 20.80
CA ALA A 19 32.19 -12.56 19.72
C ALA A 19 32.17 -13.33 18.38
N GLN A 20 33.25 -14.01 18.01
CA GLN A 20 33.30 -14.82 16.78
C GLN A 20 32.27 -15.96 16.79
N ASN A 21 32.13 -16.68 17.92
CA ASN A 21 31.12 -17.73 18.03
C ASN A 21 29.70 -17.18 17.95
N LYS A 22 29.46 -15.95 18.44
CA LYS A 22 28.15 -15.29 18.35
C LYS A 22 27.84 -14.86 16.91
N ASP A 23 28.83 -14.31 16.19
CA ASP A 23 28.69 -13.90 14.80
C ASP A 23 28.46 -15.10 13.87
N GLU A 24 29.20 -16.20 14.04
CA GLU A 24 28.99 -17.45 13.30
C GLU A 24 27.62 -18.09 13.57
N LEU A 25 27.12 -18.00 14.82
CA LEU A 25 25.78 -18.47 15.17
C LEU A 25 24.68 -17.61 14.54
N VAL A 26 24.83 -16.29 14.52
CA VAL A 26 23.86 -15.38 13.87
C VAL A 26 23.85 -15.58 12.36
N GLU A 27 25.01 -15.74 11.74
CA GLU A 27 25.14 -16.02 10.30
C GLU A 27 24.47 -17.37 9.95
N LYS A 28 24.69 -18.40 10.75
CA LYS A 28 24.12 -19.73 10.51
C LYS A 28 22.62 -19.84 10.84
N ASP A 29 22.16 -19.18 11.91
CA ASP A 29 20.78 -19.30 12.41
C ASP A 29 19.76 -18.45 11.63
N TYR A 30 20.13 -17.26 11.13
CA TYR A 30 19.17 -16.40 10.42
C TYR A 30 19.40 -16.38 8.91
N PHE A 31 20.65 -16.21 8.47
CA PHE A 31 20.95 -16.16 7.05
C PHE A 31 20.86 -17.53 6.38
N GLY A 32 21.09 -18.61 7.14
CA GLY A 32 20.91 -20.00 6.67
C GLY A 32 19.47 -20.33 6.26
N HIS A 33 18.46 -19.67 6.85
CA HIS A 33 17.04 -19.93 6.56
C HIS A 33 16.38 -18.90 5.63
N ARG A 34 17.11 -17.83 5.25
CA ARG A 34 16.56 -16.72 4.45
C ARG A 34 15.90 -17.18 3.16
N LEU A 35 16.57 -18.05 2.39
CA LEU A 35 16.04 -18.53 1.10
C LEU A 35 14.79 -19.39 1.29
N ASP A 36 14.77 -20.23 2.32
CA ASP A 36 13.60 -21.05 2.65
C ASP A 36 12.41 -20.18 3.07
N TRP A 37 12.65 -19.16 3.90
CA TRP A 37 11.62 -18.22 4.30
C TRP A 37 11.09 -17.39 3.14
N LEU A 38 11.94 -16.94 2.21
CA LEU A 38 11.48 -16.29 0.98
C LEU A 38 10.62 -17.23 0.12
N ALA A 39 10.98 -18.51 0.04
CA ALA A 39 10.20 -19.50 -0.68
C ALA A 39 8.83 -19.76 0.00
N GLU A 40 8.78 -19.84 1.33
CA GLU A 40 7.52 -19.94 2.08
C GLU A 40 6.66 -18.69 1.92
N ALA A 41 7.26 -17.50 1.95
CA ALA A 41 6.56 -16.25 1.66
C ALA A 41 5.95 -16.27 0.24
N ASP A 42 6.69 -16.74 -0.76
CA ASP A 42 6.22 -16.82 -2.14
C ASP A 42 5.08 -17.83 -2.32
N LYS A 43 5.16 -19.01 -1.70
CA LYS A 43 4.06 -20.00 -1.67
C LYS A 43 2.79 -19.44 -1.05
N ALA A 44 2.92 -18.55 -0.06
CA ALA A 44 1.81 -17.91 0.61
C ALA A 44 1.30 -16.63 -0.09
N LYS A 45 1.86 -16.27 -1.27
CA LYS A 45 1.42 -15.10 -2.05
C LYS A 45 0.01 -15.31 -2.59
N PRO A 46 -0.95 -14.42 -2.27
CA PRO A 46 -2.28 -14.53 -2.83
C PRO A 46 -2.29 -14.11 -4.30
N VAL A 47 -3.24 -14.68 -5.05
CA VAL A 47 -3.60 -14.18 -6.37
C VAL A 47 -4.59 -13.04 -6.21
N LEU A 48 -4.34 -11.91 -6.88
CA LEU A 48 -5.28 -10.80 -6.87
C LEU A 48 -6.50 -11.13 -7.73
N VAL A 49 -7.69 -10.88 -7.19
CA VAL A 49 -8.92 -10.86 -7.96
C VAL A 49 -9.18 -9.46 -8.49
N HIS A 50 -9.85 -9.40 -9.63
CA HIS A 50 -10.10 -8.16 -10.34
C HIS A 50 -11.59 -7.95 -10.57
N GLN A 51 -12.03 -6.70 -10.50
CA GLN A 51 -13.40 -6.29 -10.77
C GLN A 51 -13.39 -5.05 -11.68
N GLU A 52 -14.16 -5.10 -12.77
CA GLU A 52 -14.42 -3.91 -13.58
C GLU A 52 -15.41 -3.00 -12.85
N ILE A 53 -15.01 -1.75 -12.67
CA ILE A 53 -15.79 -0.69 -12.05
C ILE A 53 -15.99 0.41 -13.07
N VAL A 54 -17.26 0.80 -13.25
CA VAL A 54 -17.64 1.99 -14.00
C VAL A 54 -17.91 3.15 -13.04
N PRO A 55 -17.61 4.38 -13.44
CA PRO A 55 -17.92 5.56 -12.64
C PRO A 55 -19.43 5.72 -12.40
N LEU A 56 -19.80 6.34 -11.28
CA LEU A 56 -21.19 6.50 -10.88
C LEU A 56 -21.80 7.78 -11.44
N GLN A 57 -21.10 8.91 -11.28
CA GLN A 57 -21.71 10.23 -11.50
C GLN A 57 -20.70 11.34 -11.79
N LEU A 58 -21.20 12.43 -12.36
CA LEU A 58 -20.47 13.68 -12.49
C LEU A 58 -20.69 14.55 -11.26
N ILE A 59 -19.62 15.19 -10.80
CA ILE A 59 -19.65 16.09 -9.64
C ILE A 59 -19.01 17.44 -9.96
N ARG A 60 -19.41 18.46 -9.20
CA ARG A 60 -18.74 19.75 -9.08
C ARG A 60 -18.12 19.86 -7.69
N LEU A 61 -16.95 20.46 -7.62
CA LEU A 61 -16.24 20.73 -6.37
C LEU A 61 -16.58 22.15 -5.91
N GLU A 62 -17.08 22.27 -4.69
CA GLU A 62 -17.47 23.55 -4.08
C GLU A 62 -16.68 23.77 -2.80
N LYS A 63 -16.22 25.01 -2.59
CA LYS A 63 -15.62 25.38 -1.31
C LYS A 63 -16.70 25.39 -0.23
N ASP A 64 -16.44 24.69 0.85
CA ASP A 64 -17.34 24.59 2.00
C ASP A 64 -16.50 24.34 3.25
N SER A 65 -16.38 25.36 4.11
CA SER A 65 -15.56 25.29 5.33
C SER A 65 -16.08 24.29 6.36
N SER A 66 -17.33 23.83 6.23
CA SER A 66 -17.91 22.80 7.09
C SER A 66 -17.63 21.37 6.59
N SER A 67 -17.18 21.23 5.34
CA SER A 67 -16.82 19.94 4.74
C SER A 67 -15.39 19.54 5.09
N PHE A 68 -15.11 18.22 5.09
CA PHE A 68 -13.76 17.69 5.33
C PHE A 68 -12.74 18.33 4.37
N GLN A 69 -11.70 18.92 4.94
CA GLN A 69 -10.67 19.68 4.20
C GLN A 69 -11.21 20.80 3.30
N GLY A 70 -12.37 21.37 3.62
CA GLY A 70 -12.88 22.60 2.99
C GLY A 70 -13.52 22.43 1.61
N TRP A 71 -13.74 21.20 1.15
CA TRP A 71 -14.28 20.93 -0.19
C TRP A 71 -15.42 19.91 -0.17
N LYS A 72 -16.51 20.26 -0.86
CA LYS A 72 -17.69 19.44 -1.03
C LYS A 72 -17.82 18.96 -2.48
N ALA A 73 -18.08 17.67 -2.66
CA ALA A 73 -18.48 17.11 -3.94
C ALA A 73 -20.00 17.18 -4.09
N VAL A 74 -20.50 17.91 -5.08
CA VAL A 74 -21.93 18.08 -5.37
C VAL A 74 -22.26 17.39 -6.69
N GLN A 75 -23.21 16.46 -6.66
CA GLN A 75 -23.67 15.76 -7.86
C GLN A 75 -24.29 16.75 -8.86
N VAL A 76 -23.88 16.67 -10.12
CA VAL A 76 -24.39 17.54 -11.20
C VAL A 76 -25.07 16.76 -12.34
N GLY A 77 -24.89 15.45 -12.40
CA GLY A 77 -25.58 14.62 -13.38
C GLY A 77 -25.08 13.19 -13.49
N PRO A 78 -25.75 12.35 -14.29
CA PRO A 78 -25.31 10.99 -14.57
C PRO A 78 -24.07 10.98 -15.46
N VAL A 79 -23.24 9.94 -15.32
CA VAL A 79 -22.01 9.80 -16.09
C VAL A 79 -22.24 9.60 -17.59
N ASP A 80 -23.40 9.09 -18.02
CA ASP A 80 -23.75 8.89 -19.43
C ASP A 80 -23.71 10.20 -20.25
N SER A 81 -24.04 11.32 -19.60
CA SER A 81 -23.97 12.64 -20.22
C SER A 81 -22.54 13.09 -20.55
N PHE A 82 -21.54 12.52 -19.89
CA PHE A 82 -20.13 12.79 -20.17
C PHE A 82 -19.66 12.07 -21.44
N TYR A 83 -20.11 10.83 -21.67
CA TYR A 83 -19.67 10.02 -22.82
C TYR A 83 -20.26 10.44 -24.17
N SER A 84 -21.25 11.34 -24.17
CA SER A 84 -21.94 11.81 -25.37
C SER A 84 -21.48 13.20 -25.84
N ARG A 85 -20.62 13.89 -25.07
CA ARG A 85 -20.21 15.27 -25.34
C ARG A 85 -18.74 15.40 -25.75
N GLY A 86 -18.45 16.42 -26.54
CA GLY A 86 -17.09 16.75 -26.98
C GLY A 86 -16.26 17.37 -25.86
N MET A 87 -14.97 17.04 -25.80
CA MET A 87 -14.07 17.51 -24.74
C MET A 87 -13.75 19.00 -24.86
N LYS A 88 -13.84 19.62 -26.04
CA LYS A 88 -13.69 21.07 -26.18
C LYS A 88 -14.77 21.87 -25.44
N GLU A 89 -16.01 21.37 -25.48
CA GLU A 89 -17.12 21.98 -24.74
C GLU A 89 -16.95 21.76 -23.25
N GLN A 90 -16.61 20.52 -22.86
CA GLN A 90 -16.49 20.14 -21.46
C GLN A 90 -15.30 20.81 -20.76
N LYS A 91 -14.15 20.93 -21.44
CA LYS A 91 -12.84 21.44 -20.97
C LYS A 91 -12.24 20.70 -19.79
N GLN A 92 -13.01 20.50 -18.73
CA GLN A 92 -12.69 19.69 -17.58
C GLN A 92 -13.93 18.98 -17.07
N VAL A 93 -13.75 17.80 -16.46
CA VAL A 93 -14.81 17.10 -15.74
C VAL A 93 -14.26 16.52 -14.44
N VAL A 94 -15.13 16.36 -13.43
CA VAL A 94 -14.81 15.57 -12.24
C VAL A 94 -15.84 14.47 -12.11
N ILE A 95 -15.34 13.25 -11.91
CA ILE A 95 -16.11 12.02 -11.95
C ILE A 95 -15.95 11.34 -10.58
N ASP A 96 -17.06 10.90 -9.99
CA ASP A 96 -17.11 10.17 -8.74
C ASP A 96 -17.43 8.69 -9.01
N PHE A 97 -16.57 7.78 -8.54
CA PHE A 97 -16.78 6.33 -8.61
C PHE A 97 -17.67 5.80 -7.48
N GLY A 98 -18.11 6.67 -6.56
CA GLY A 98 -19.03 6.38 -5.46
C GLY A 98 -18.36 5.78 -4.22
N LYS A 99 -17.26 5.04 -4.41
CA LYS A 99 -16.43 4.45 -3.35
C LYS A 99 -14.95 4.65 -3.66
N HIS A 100 -14.12 4.39 -2.66
CA HIS A 100 -12.68 4.28 -2.84
C HIS A 100 -12.34 2.93 -3.45
N TYR A 101 -11.41 2.94 -4.41
CA TYR A 101 -10.93 1.76 -5.11
C TYR A 101 -9.43 1.87 -5.43
N THR A 102 -8.81 0.70 -5.58
CA THR A 102 -7.41 0.53 -5.92
C THR A 102 -7.28 -0.32 -7.18
N GLY A 103 -6.59 0.18 -8.21
CA GLY A 103 -6.50 -0.55 -9.48
C GLY A 103 -5.93 0.25 -10.64
N PHE A 104 -6.25 -0.18 -11.87
CA PHE A 104 -5.74 0.39 -13.12
C PHE A 104 -6.84 1.02 -13.96
N VAL A 105 -6.61 2.24 -14.46
CA VAL A 105 -7.61 3.00 -15.21
C VAL A 105 -7.39 2.85 -16.70
N THR A 106 -8.47 2.58 -17.43
CA THR A 106 -8.51 2.54 -18.90
C THR A 106 -9.50 3.56 -19.43
N VAL A 107 -9.09 4.32 -20.45
CA VAL A 107 -9.87 5.41 -21.05
C VAL A 107 -9.98 5.17 -22.55
N HIS A 108 -11.20 5.14 -23.07
CA HIS A 108 -11.45 5.02 -24.50
C HIS A 108 -11.77 6.39 -25.07
N ILE A 109 -11.13 6.73 -26.18
CA ILE A 109 -11.28 7.99 -26.87
C ILE A 109 -11.81 7.73 -28.28
N ALA A 110 -12.82 8.49 -28.67
CA ALA A 110 -13.43 8.41 -29.99
C ALA A 110 -13.46 9.78 -30.67
N PRO A 111 -13.41 9.83 -32.01
CA PRO A 111 -13.71 11.05 -32.76
C PRO A 111 -15.06 11.63 -32.39
N TYR A 112 -15.19 12.96 -32.45
CA TYR A 112 -16.47 13.64 -32.25
C TYR A 112 -16.71 14.66 -33.36
N LYS A 113 -17.78 14.45 -34.15
CA LYS A 113 -18.27 15.27 -35.27
C LYS A 113 -17.33 15.44 -36.47
N LYS A 114 -16.02 15.51 -36.29
CA LYS A 114 -15.02 15.76 -37.34
C LYS A 114 -13.82 14.82 -37.23
N THR A 115 -13.09 14.67 -38.32
CA THR A 115 -11.87 13.86 -38.40
C THR A 115 -10.77 14.45 -37.53
N PRO A 116 -10.15 13.66 -36.63
CA PRO A 116 -8.98 14.09 -35.87
C PRO A 116 -7.79 14.42 -36.78
N ASP A 117 -7.18 15.59 -36.58
CA ASP A 117 -6.09 16.10 -37.41
C ASP A 117 -4.83 16.48 -36.62
N ALA A 118 -4.83 16.33 -35.29
CA ALA A 118 -3.69 16.62 -34.43
C ALA A 118 -3.73 15.78 -33.13
N PRO A 119 -2.61 15.66 -32.41
CA PRO A 119 -2.57 15.05 -31.09
C PRO A 119 -3.46 15.77 -30.07
N ILE A 120 -3.90 15.05 -29.05
CA ILE A 120 -4.61 15.60 -27.89
C ILE A 120 -3.75 15.45 -26.64
N ARG A 121 -3.85 16.42 -25.72
CA ARG A 121 -3.15 16.41 -24.44
C ARG A 121 -4.17 16.50 -23.31
N LEU A 122 -4.18 15.49 -22.46
CA LEU A 122 -5.08 15.36 -21.31
C LEU A 122 -4.27 15.32 -20.02
N LYS A 123 -4.79 15.94 -18.95
CA LYS A 123 -4.33 15.71 -17.58
C LYS A 123 -5.40 14.93 -16.81
N PHE A 124 -4.96 13.89 -16.12
CA PHE A 124 -5.74 13.14 -15.15
C PHE A 124 -5.22 13.46 -13.75
N THR A 125 -6.12 13.71 -12.81
CA THR A 125 -5.80 13.88 -11.39
C THR A 125 -6.71 12.95 -10.59
N PHE A 126 -6.13 12.11 -9.74
CA PHE A 126 -6.82 11.09 -8.97
C PHE A 126 -6.77 11.44 -7.48
N GLY A 127 -7.93 11.46 -6.82
CA GLY A 127 -8.04 11.83 -5.41
C GLY A 127 -8.89 10.87 -4.60
N GLU A 128 -8.50 10.60 -3.36
CA GLU A 128 -9.30 9.83 -2.40
C GLU A 128 -10.40 10.71 -1.81
N VAL A 129 -10.11 12.00 -1.63
CA VAL A 129 -11.04 13.01 -1.13
C VAL A 129 -11.22 14.18 -2.12
N PRO A 130 -12.31 14.98 -2.01
CA PRO A 130 -12.61 16.07 -2.94
C PRO A 130 -11.50 17.13 -3.05
N SER A 131 -10.82 17.44 -1.95
CA SER A 131 -9.76 18.45 -1.92
C SER A 131 -8.59 18.13 -2.86
N GLU A 132 -8.23 16.85 -3.00
CA GLU A 132 -7.12 16.40 -3.86
C GLU A 132 -7.35 16.64 -5.35
N VAL A 133 -8.61 16.69 -5.79
CA VAL A 133 -8.97 17.02 -7.17
C VAL A 133 -9.40 18.49 -7.34
N ALA A 134 -9.51 19.24 -6.25
CA ALA A 134 -9.88 20.66 -6.25
C ALA A 134 -8.68 21.60 -6.21
N VAL A 135 -7.62 21.20 -5.52
CA VAL A 135 -6.42 22.01 -5.27
C VAL A 135 -5.31 21.58 -6.21
N ALA A 136 -4.60 22.55 -6.79
CA ALA A 136 -3.41 22.24 -7.59
C ALA A 136 -2.34 21.60 -6.71
N PHE A 137 -1.73 20.51 -7.19
CA PHE A 137 -0.64 19.85 -6.47
C PHE A 137 0.63 20.69 -6.41
N ASP A 138 0.83 21.62 -7.34
CA ASP A 138 2.05 22.39 -7.49
C ASP A 138 1.81 23.89 -7.25
N PRO A 139 2.76 24.60 -6.60
CA PRO A 139 3.99 24.07 -5.99
C PRO A 139 3.70 23.17 -4.78
N TYR A 140 4.45 22.07 -4.63
CA TYR A 140 4.28 21.10 -3.53
C TYR A 140 5.25 21.40 -2.38
N PRO A 141 4.76 21.81 -1.20
CA PRO A 141 5.61 22.20 -0.07
C PRO A 141 5.86 21.06 0.95
N GLY A 142 5.36 19.84 0.70
CA GLY A 142 5.45 18.74 1.65
C GLY A 142 6.85 18.12 1.77
N GLY A 143 7.14 17.48 2.90
CA GLY A 143 8.43 16.81 3.15
C GLY A 143 8.57 15.42 2.53
N LEU A 144 7.46 14.81 2.08
CA LEU A 144 7.48 13.54 1.35
C LEU A 144 7.66 13.78 -0.15
N SER A 145 7.93 12.72 -0.92
CA SER A 145 8.02 12.87 -2.37
C SER A 145 6.69 13.30 -2.99
N ARG A 146 6.71 14.38 -3.79
CA ARG A 146 5.60 14.81 -4.67
C ARG A 146 5.12 13.70 -5.61
N ALA A 147 5.97 12.73 -5.93
CA ALA A 147 5.64 11.62 -6.82
C ALA A 147 4.55 10.67 -6.27
N TRP A 148 4.19 10.80 -5.00
CA TRP A 148 3.03 10.10 -4.42
C TRP A 148 1.68 10.72 -4.78
N LEU A 149 1.66 12.02 -5.15
CA LEU A 149 0.45 12.64 -5.67
C LEU A 149 0.15 12.09 -7.06
N GLN A 150 -1.09 11.66 -7.28
CA GLN A 150 -1.47 10.87 -8.44
C GLN A 150 -2.04 11.78 -9.53
N ASP A 151 -1.16 12.34 -10.36
CA ASP A 151 -1.52 13.00 -11.60
C ASP A 151 -0.72 12.50 -12.80
N GLU A 152 -1.37 12.44 -13.97
CA GLU A 152 -0.79 11.91 -15.20
C GLU A 152 -1.13 12.83 -16.36
N VAL A 153 -0.13 13.16 -17.17
CA VAL A 153 -0.35 13.89 -18.43
C VAL A 153 -0.11 12.95 -19.59
N VAL A 154 -1.15 12.75 -20.39
CA VAL A 154 -1.11 11.84 -21.54
C VAL A 154 -1.21 12.64 -22.82
N ILE A 155 -0.32 12.35 -23.76
CA ILE A 155 -0.40 12.81 -25.15
C ILE A 155 -0.88 11.63 -25.99
N VAL A 156 -1.95 11.83 -26.74
CA VAL A 156 -2.54 10.81 -27.61
C VAL A 156 -2.33 11.27 -29.04
N SER A 157 -1.47 10.57 -29.75
CA SER A 157 -1.05 10.94 -31.11
C SER A 157 -2.15 10.73 -32.14
N GLU A 158 -3.01 9.72 -31.94
CA GLU A 158 -4.01 9.28 -32.90
C GLU A 158 -5.35 9.00 -32.19
N VAL A 159 -6.46 9.26 -32.88
CA VAL A 159 -7.82 9.03 -32.36
C VAL A 159 -8.63 8.27 -33.43
N PRO A 160 -9.36 7.19 -33.09
CA PRO A 160 -9.64 6.65 -31.75
C PRO A 160 -8.42 6.03 -31.07
N ALA A 161 -8.46 5.97 -29.73
CA ALA A 161 -7.42 5.34 -28.92
C ALA A 161 -7.98 4.72 -27.64
N ILE A 162 -7.28 3.72 -27.13
CA ILE A 162 -7.46 3.18 -25.78
C ILE A 162 -6.20 3.49 -25.00
N ILE A 163 -6.35 4.21 -23.90
CA ILE A 163 -5.25 4.64 -23.03
C ILE A 163 -5.34 3.87 -21.73
N GLN A 164 -4.26 3.23 -21.35
CA GLN A 164 -4.09 2.66 -20.02
C GLN A 164 -3.18 3.57 -19.20
N ILE A 165 -3.62 3.98 -18.01
CA ILE A 165 -2.75 4.64 -17.06
C ILE A 165 -1.76 3.59 -16.53
N PRO A 166 -0.44 3.79 -16.66
CA PRO A 166 0.53 2.70 -16.52
C PRO A 166 0.80 2.26 -15.08
N ARG A 167 0.32 3.02 -14.08
CA ARG A 167 0.52 2.71 -12.66
C ARG A 167 -0.80 2.34 -11.98
N ARG A 168 -0.71 1.51 -10.94
CA ARG A 168 -1.82 1.27 -10.00
C ARG A 168 -2.11 2.57 -9.24
N LEU A 169 -3.38 2.91 -9.11
CA LEU A 169 -3.89 4.10 -8.45
C LEU A 169 -4.81 3.70 -7.30
N ALA A 170 -4.95 4.57 -6.29
CA ALA A 170 -5.96 4.45 -5.25
C ALA A 170 -6.75 5.76 -5.13
N PHE A 171 -8.05 5.73 -5.40
CA PHE A 171 -8.86 6.95 -5.53
C PHE A 171 -10.36 6.67 -5.44
N ARG A 172 -11.13 7.74 -5.28
CA ARG A 172 -12.58 7.78 -5.51
C ARG A 172 -12.95 8.73 -6.64
N TYR A 173 -12.23 9.84 -6.76
CA TYR A 173 -12.50 10.91 -7.71
C TYR A 173 -11.45 10.96 -8.81
N VAL A 174 -11.88 11.23 -10.03
CA VAL A 174 -11.00 11.51 -11.17
C VAL A 174 -11.38 12.84 -11.78
N LYS A 175 -10.41 13.74 -11.89
CA LYS A 175 -10.52 14.95 -12.71
C LYS A 175 -9.81 14.73 -14.04
N ILE A 176 -10.47 15.05 -15.13
CA ILE A 176 -9.92 14.99 -16.50
C ILE A 176 -9.94 16.40 -17.07
N GLU A 177 -8.79 16.89 -17.54
CA GLU A 177 -8.61 18.25 -18.06
C GLU A 177 -8.05 18.20 -19.48
N LEU A 178 -8.68 18.94 -20.39
CA LEU A 178 -8.17 19.19 -21.72
C LEU A 178 -7.07 20.25 -21.66
N MET A 179 -5.84 19.84 -21.94
CA MET A 179 -4.68 20.74 -21.98
C MET A 179 -4.36 21.23 -23.40
N GLY A 180 -4.73 20.45 -24.43
CA GLY A 180 -4.46 20.81 -25.82
C GLY A 180 -5.16 19.89 -26.81
N THR A 181 -5.58 20.46 -27.94
CA THR A 181 -6.18 19.76 -29.09
C THR A 181 -6.11 20.66 -30.32
N GLY A 182 -6.19 20.09 -31.52
CA GLY A 182 -6.24 20.83 -32.77
C GLY A 182 -7.48 21.71 -32.89
N VAL A 183 -7.44 22.81 -33.64
CA VAL A 183 -8.58 23.73 -33.81
C VAL A 183 -9.70 23.08 -34.64
N GLY A 184 -9.34 22.23 -35.60
CA GLY A 184 -10.24 21.70 -36.63
C GLY A 184 -11.23 20.63 -36.17
N PHE A 185 -10.91 19.86 -35.12
CA PHE A 185 -11.68 18.69 -34.70
C PHE A 185 -12.04 18.69 -33.21
N ASP A 186 -12.86 17.72 -32.79
CA ASP A 186 -13.13 17.46 -31.38
C ASP A 186 -13.14 15.94 -31.15
N PHE A 187 -13.08 15.54 -29.89
CA PHE A 187 -13.09 14.14 -29.48
C PHE A 187 -13.94 13.99 -28.23
N LYS A 188 -14.32 12.77 -27.92
CA LYS A 188 -15.03 12.43 -26.68
C LYS A 188 -14.34 11.27 -25.99
N ILE A 189 -14.46 11.25 -24.66
CA ILE A 189 -14.24 10.02 -23.92
C ILE A 189 -15.48 9.16 -24.15
N SER A 190 -15.34 7.97 -24.72
CA SER A 190 -16.46 7.06 -24.99
C SER A 190 -16.66 6.03 -23.89
N GLN A 191 -15.62 5.76 -23.09
CA GLN A 191 -15.67 4.84 -21.97
C GLN A 191 -14.56 5.17 -20.97
N LEU A 192 -14.83 4.96 -19.68
CA LEU A 192 -13.87 5.08 -18.59
C LEU A 192 -14.11 3.92 -17.63
N ASN A 193 -13.12 3.05 -17.47
CA ASN A 193 -13.20 1.89 -16.60
C ASN A 193 -12.04 1.88 -15.61
N LEU A 194 -12.29 1.32 -14.43
CA LEU A 194 -11.27 0.93 -13.47
C LEU A 194 -11.28 -0.59 -13.34
N LEU A 195 -10.12 -1.21 -13.51
CA LEU A 195 -9.90 -2.61 -13.11
C LEU A 195 -9.40 -2.59 -11.65
N ALA A 196 -10.33 -2.70 -10.70
CA ALA A 196 -10.02 -2.72 -9.27
C ALA A 196 -9.41 -4.07 -8.86
N SER A 197 -8.47 -4.08 -7.93
CA SER A 197 -7.72 -5.27 -7.50
C SER A 197 -7.63 -5.40 -5.98
N THR A 198 -7.76 -6.63 -5.48
CA THR A 198 -7.55 -6.99 -4.06
C THR A 198 -7.22 -8.47 -3.96
N SER A 199 -6.61 -8.93 -2.86
CA SER A 199 -6.49 -10.36 -2.56
C SER A 199 -7.71 -10.96 -1.87
N VAL A 200 -8.68 -10.12 -1.45
CA VAL A 200 -9.87 -10.54 -0.72
C VAL A 200 -10.88 -11.20 -1.67
N THR A 201 -11.15 -12.48 -1.42
CA THR A 201 -12.18 -13.25 -2.15
C THR A 201 -13.37 -13.65 -1.28
N ALA A 202 -13.20 -13.65 0.04
CA ALA A 202 -14.24 -14.05 0.98
C ALA A 202 -15.18 -12.89 1.32
N GLN A 203 -16.43 -13.21 1.65
CA GLN A 203 -17.34 -12.28 2.30
C GLN A 203 -17.24 -12.48 3.82
N PRO A 204 -17.18 -11.39 4.61
CA PRO A 204 -17.16 -11.49 6.06
C PRO A 204 -18.53 -11.91 6.60
N ASP A 205 -18.54 -12.46 7.82
CA ASP A 205 -19.76 -12.85 8.50
C ASP A 205 -20.66 -11.62 8.74
N SER A 206 -21.98 -11.81 8.66
CA SER A 206 -22.92 -10.72 8.95
C SER A 206 -22.86 -10.32 10.43
N LEU A 207 -22.94 -9.01 10.68
CA LEU A 207 -23.12 -8.48 12.03
C LEU A 207 -24.40 -9.04 12.68
N LYS A 208 -24.38 -9.13 14.01
CA LYS A 208 -25.53 -9.61 14.80
C LYS A 208 -26.81 -8.85 14.46
N ALA A 209 -27.93 -9.56 14.48
CA ALA A 209 -29.25 -8.95 14.32
C ALA A 209 -29.44 -7.84 15.38
N GLY A 210 -30.00 -6.70 14.97
CA GLY A 210 -30.18 -5.54 15.85
C GLY A 210 -28.97 -4.61 16.00
N THR A 211 -27.81 -4.90 15.38
CA THR A 211 -26.69 -3.93 15.37
C THR A 211 -27.14 -2.59 14.77
N SER A 212 -26.78 -1.49 15.45
CA SER A 212 -27.23 -0.15 15.09
C SER A 212 -26.74 0.27 13.70
N PRO A 213 -27.47 1.15 12.99
CA PRO A 213 -27.04 1.63 11.68
C PRO A 213 -25.64 2.27 11.69
N LEU A 214 -25.30 3.02 12.74
CA LEU A 214 -23.97 3.64 12.87
C LEU A 214 -22.85 2.59 12.93
N LEU A 215 -23.01 1.54 13.74
CA LEU A 215 -22.00 0.48 13.85
C LEU A 215 -21.87 -0.33 12.56
N LYS A 216 -22.98 -0.56 11.84
CA LYS A 216 -22.95 -1.17 10.50
C LYS A 216 -22.16 -0.33 9.51
N SER A 217 -22.31 1.00 9.57
CA SER A 217 -21.54 1.91 8.71
C SER A 217 -20.05 1.88 9.06
N ILE A 218 -19.69 1.90 10.34
CA ILE A 218 -18.29 1.82 10.80
C ILE A 218 -17.65 0.50 10.33
N ASP A 219 -18.34 -0.62 10.55
CA ASP A 219 -17.89 -1.94 10.12
C ASP A 219 -17.71 -2.01 8.60
N SER A 220 -18.70 -1.57 7.82
CA SER A 220 -18.60 -1.55 6.36
C SER A 220 -17.44 -0.68 5.85
N ILE A 221 -17.13 0.44 6.52
CA ILE A 221 -15.98 1.27 6.17
C ILE A 221 -14.68 0.54 6.53
N GLY A 222 -14.58 -0.04 7.73
CA GLY A 222 -13.40 -0.80 8.16
C GLY A 222 -13.09 -1.98 7.26
N LEU A 223 -14.11 -2.75 6.85
CA LEU A 223 -14.00 -3.84 5.89
C LEU A 223 -13.52 -3.36 4.52
N ASN A 224 -14.02 -2.21 4.05
CA ASN A 224 -13.56 -1.65 2.78
C ASN A 224 -12.11 -1.17 2.88
N THR A 225 -11.73 -0.50 3.97
CA THR A 225 -10.35 -0.06 4.20
C THR A 225 -9.39 -1.25 4.18
N LEU A 226 -9.70 -2.30 4.96
CA LEU A 226 -8.87 -3.50 5.00
C LEU A 226 -8.78 -4.18 3.62
N LYS A 227 -9.91 -4.31 2.90
CA LYS A 227 -9.94 -4.89 1.56
C LYS A 227 -9.02 -4.15 0.58
N GLU A 228 -9.02 -2.82 0.63
CA GLU A 228 -8.20 -1.98 -0.26
C GLU A 228 -6.70 -2.10 0.07
N CYS A 229 -6.35 -2.24 1.36
CA CYS A 229 -4.98 -2.50 1.82
C CYS A 229 -4.50 -3.95 1.59
N MET A 230 -5.42 -4.92 1.51
CA MET A 230 -5.12 -6.32 1.24
C MET A 230 -4.82 -6.57 -0.24
N GLN A 231 -3.53 -6.62 -0.57
CA GLN A 231 -3.01 -6.88 -1.92
C GLN A 231 -2.16 -8.17 -1.88
N THR A 232 -1.01 -8.18 -2.56
CA THR A 232 -0.03 -9.28 -2.43
C THR A 232 0.62 -9.34 -1.05
N VAL A 233 0.46 -8.28 -0.27
CA VAL A 233 0.82 -8.08 1.13
C VAL A 233 -0.27 -7.24 1.82
N PHE A 234 -0.17 -7.04 3.12
CA PHE A 234 -0.87 -5.95 3.80
C PHE A 234 -0.10 -4.65 3.52
N GLU A 235 -0.71 -3.74 2.76
CA GLU A 235 -0.18 -2.40 2.50
C GLU A 235 -0.72 -1.42 3.55
N ASP A 236 0.16 -0.62 4.15
CA ASP A 236 -0.23 0.49 5.04
C ASP A 236 -1.27 1.44 4.41
N GLY A 237 -1.10 1.72 3.12
CA GLY A 237 -2.03 2.51 2.34
C GLY A 237 -1.86 2.28 0.84
N PRO A 238 -2.96 2.08 0.09
CA PRO A 238 -2.89 1.71 -1.33
C PRO A 238 -2.48 2.88 -2.24
N LYS A 239 -2.68 4.13 -1.82
CA LYS A 239 -2.12 5.30 -2.50
C LYS A 239 -0.63 5.41 -2.20
N ARG A 240 -0.31 5.38 -0.92
CA ARG A 240 1.01 5.58 -0.31
C ARG A 240 0.96 5.02 1.12
N ASP A 241 2.00 4.35 1.63
CA ASP A 241 3.30 4.06 0.99
C ASP A 241 3.30 2.77 0.14
N ARG A 242 2.19 2.03 0.10
CA ARG A 242 2.06 0.73 -0.58
C ARG A 242 3.08 -0.28 -0.04
N ARG A 243 3.34 -0.21 1.26
CA ARG A 243 4.49 -0.86 1.89
C ARG A 243 4.06 -1.67 3.10
N LEU A 244 4.87 -2.68 3.37
CA LEU A 244 4.75 -3.52 4.54
C LEU A 244 5.34 -2.80 5.75
N TRP A 245 4.50 -2.44 6.72
CA TRP A 245 4.91 -1.94 8.03
C TRP A 245 4.41 -2.85 9.16
N VAL A 246 5.30 -3.26 10.08
CA VAL A 246 4.95 -4.28 11.09
C VAL A 246 3.79 -3.83 12.00
N GLY A 247 3.77 -2.56 12.39
CA GLY A 247 2.70 -2.00 13.22
C GLY A 247 1.33 -2.07 12.55
N ASP A 248 1.26 -1.65 11.29
CA ASP A 248 0.06 -1.71 10.45
C ASP A 248 -0.39 -3.15 10.28
N MET A 249 0.53 -4.05 9.90
CA MET A 249 0.21 -5.47 9.74
C MET A 249 -0.35 -6.10 11.01
N TYR A 250 0.17 -5.76 12.18
CA TYR A 250 -0.38 -6.29 13.43
C TYR A 250 -1.88 -5.99 13.54
N LEU A 251 -2.30 -4.74 13.28
CA LEU A 251 -3.70 -4.33 13.34
C LEU A 251 -4.53 -4.93 12.18
N GLU A 252 -3.98 -4.93 10.97
CA GLU A 252 -4.65 -5.50 9.79
C GLU A 252 -4.85 -7.01 9.93
N SER A 253 -3.89 -7.73 10.50
CA SER A 253 -3.98 -9.18 10.73
C SER A 253 -5.08 -9.52 11.75
N LEU A 254 -5.26 -8.70 12.79
CA LEU A 254 -6.36 -8.84 13.75
C LEU A 254 -7.71 -8.62 13.06
N ALA A 255 -7.83 -7.55 12.28
CA ALA A 255 -9.05 -7.24 11.54
C ALA A 255 -9.37 -8.34 10.52
N ASN A 256 -8.38 -8.81 9.77
CA ASN A 256 -8.49 -9.95 8.83
C ASN A 256 -8.96 -11.21 9.56
N GLY A 257 -8.37 -11.53 10.71
CA GLY A 257 -8.75 -12.70 11.52
C GLY A 257 -10.21 -12.70 11.97
N GLN A 258 -10.83 -11.51 12.11
CA GLN A 258 -12.24 -11.37 12.46
C GLN A 258 -13.17 -11.15 11.25
N SER A 259 -12.63 -10.97 10.04
CA SER A 259 -13.39 -10.65 8.83
C SER A 259 -13.16 -11.66 7.71
N PHE A 260 -12.17 -11.41 6.84
CA PHE A 260 -11.92 -12.20 5.63
C PHE A 260 -11.19 -13.53 5.91
N LYS A 261 -10.58 -13.66 7.10
CA LYS A 261 -9.92 -14.88 7.62
C LYS A 261 -8.86 -15.43 6.67
N GLN A 262 -8.21 -14.57 5.89
CA GLN A 262 -7.21 -14.97 4.90
C GLN A 262 -5.83 -15.09 5.56
N GLN A 263 -5.62 -16.16 6.32
CA GLN A 263 -4.40 -16.35 7.13
C GLN A 263 -3.13 -16.59 6.29
N ALA A 264 -3.27 -17.00 5.03
CA ALA A 264 -2.14 -17.12 4.10
C ALA A 264 -1.41 -15.78 3.91
N LEU A 265 -2.14 -14.64 3.88
CA LEU A 265 -1.52 -13.33 3.74
C LEU A 265 -0.71 -12.95 4.99
N THR A 266 -1.24 -13.23 6.19
CA THR A 266 -0.52 -13.07 7.45
C THR A 266 0.76 -13.93 7.46
N LYS A 267 0.65 -15.20 7.04
CA LYS A 267 1.80 -16.11 6.92
C LYS A 267 2.88 -15.55 6.00
N ARG A 268 2.51 -15.12 4.79
CA ARG A 268 3.44 -14.50 3.84
C ARG A 268 4.19 -13.33 4.46
N TYR A 269 3.45 -12.46 5.13
CA TYR A 269 4.01 -11.27 5.75
C TYR A 269 5.03 -11.63 6.84
N LEU A 270 4.69 -12.57 7.71
CA LEU A 270 5.58 -13.03 8.78
C LEU A 270 6.91 -13.59 8.23
N PHE A 271 6.85 -14.35 7.14
CA PHE A 271 8.05 -14.88 6.47
C PHE A 271 8.88 -13.81 5.76
N LEU A 272 8.25 -12.82 5.11
CA LEU A 272 8.98 -11.72 4.47
C LEU A 272 9.83 -10.96 5.48
N PHE A 273 9.28 -10.63 6.65
CA PHE A 273 10.03 -9.94 7.69
C PHE A 273 11.15 -10.79 8.29
N ALA A 274 10.90 -12.07 8.53
CA ALA A 274 11.92 -12.99 9.03
C ALA A 274 13.09 -13.13 8.05
N ALA A 275 12.81 -13.26 6.75
CA ALA A 275 13.82 -13.33 5.70
C ALA A 275 14.67 -12.06 5.61
N LEU A 276 14.10 -10.91 5.97
CA LEU A 276 14.69 -9.60 5.76
C LEU A 276 15.18 -8.95 7.06
N VAL A 277 15.47 -9.74 8.10
CA VAL A 277 16.18 -9.24 9.29
C VAL A 277 17.56 -8.67 8.93
N ASN A 278 18.03 -7.74 9.76
CA ASN A 278 19.38 -7.21 9.62
C ASN A 278 20.46 -8.25 10.01
N LYS A 279 21.73 -7.87 9.88
CA LYS A 279 22.90 -8.71 10.24
C LYS A 279 22.92 -9.22 11.67
N ASP A 280 22.24 -8.55 12.58
CA ASP A 280 22.19 -8.91 13.99
C ASP A 280 20.91 -9.69 14.33
N GLY A 281 20.07 -10.02 13.34
CA GLY A 281 18.80 -10.74 13.48
C GLY A 281 17.63 -9.86 13.95
N TYR A 282 17.76 -8.54 13.95
CA TYR A 282 16.68 -7.61 14.29
C TYR A 282 15.81 -7.28 13.09
N LEU A 283 14.52 -7.14 13.34
CA LEU A 283 13.53 -6.76 12.33
C LEU A 283 13.66 -5.28 11.96
N HIS A 284 13.45 -5.01 10.67
CA HIS A 284 13.18 -3.65 10.21
C HIS A 284 11.72 -3.27 10.52
N GLY A 285 11.45 -1.99 10.72
CA GLY A 285 10.08 -1.48 10.89
C GLY A 285 9.23 -1.66 9.63
N SER A 286 9.88 -1.64 8.46
CA SER A 286 9.27 -1.93 7.16
C SER A 286 10.20 -2.65 6.20
N VAL A 287 9.60 -3.31 5.21
CA VAL A 287 10.29 -4.00 4.11
C VAL A 287 9.55 -3.78 2.79
N PHE A 288 10.19 -4.11 1.68
CA PHE A 288 9.62 -4.02 0.34
C PHE A 288 9.50 -5.42 -0.26
N GLU A 289 8.44 -5.69 -1.03
CA GLU A 289 8.34 -6.93 -1.82
C GLU A 289 8.78 -6.78 -3.29
N SER A 290 8.83 -5.54 -3.80
CA SER A 290 9.12 -5.21 -5.20
C SER A 290 10.32 -4.26 -5.31
N PRO A 291 11.14 -4.35 -6.38
CA PRO A 291 11.06 -5.29 -7.50
C PRO A 291 11.43 -6.73 -7.11
N THR A 292 12.16 -6.90 -6.01
CA THR A 292 12.38 -8.16 -5.30
C THR A 292 12.31 -7.87 -3.79
N PRO A 293 12.03 -8.86 -2.93
CA PRO A 293 12.03 -8.64 -1.49
C PRO A 293 13.35 -8.07 -0.98
N HIS A 294 13.30 -6.96 -0.24
CA HIS A 294 14.47 -6.31 0.35
C HIS A 294 14.10 -5.43 1.56
N GLU A 295 15.06 -5.21 2.44
CA GLU A 295 14.90 -4.46 3.68
C GLU A 295 14.92 -2.94 3.48
N GLN A 296 14.27 -2.21 4.40
CA GLN A 296 14.51 -0.78 4.56
C GLN A 296 15.65 -0.55 5.58
N VAL A 297 16.89 -0.54 5.09
CA VAL A 297 18.09 -0.38 5.91
C VAL A 297 17.98 0.85 6.83
N GLY A 298 18.34 0.68 8.10
CA GLY A 298 18.33 1.75 9.11
C GLY A 298 16.97 2.05 9.75
N ASN A 299 15.87 1.45 9.26
CA ASN A 299 14.56 1.58 9.88
C ASN A 299 14.38 0.51 10.97
N LEU A 300 14.88 0.77 12.18
CA LEU A 300 14.72 -0.12 13.34
C LEU A 300 13.78 0.52 14.36
N LEU A 301 12.60 -0.08 14.52
CA LEU A 301 11.57 0.35 15.45
C LEU A 301 11.32 -0.78 16.45
N TRP A 302 11.67 -0.53 17.71
CA TRP A 302 11.69 -1.59 18.73
C TRP A 302 10.29 -2.08 19.09
N ASP A 303 9.34 -1.17 19.22
CA ASP A 303 7.92 -1.46 19.40
C ASP A 303 7.36 -2.32 18.25
N TYR A 304 7.76 -2.02 17.01
CA TYR A 304 7.35 -2.79 15.83
C TYR A 304 7.91 -4.21 15.89
N ALA A 305 9.18 -4.38 16.27
CA ALA A 305 9.77 -5.70 16.45
C ALA A 305 9.04 -6.54 17.51
N LEU A 306 8.54 -5.92 18.59
CA LEU A 306 7.72 -6.61 19.58
C LEU A 306 6.32 -6.95 19.06
N LEU A 307 5.71 -6.07 18.25
CA LEU A 307 4.41 -6.35 17.61
C LEU A 307 4.49 -7.55 16.65
N TYR A 308 5.62 -7.77 15.97
CA TYR A 308 5.84 -8.98 15.18
C TYR A 308 5.66 -10.26 16.02
N ASN A 309 6.19 -10.29 17.24
CA ASN A 309 6.07 -11.44 18.14
C ASN A 309 4.61 -11.71 18.51
N VAL A 310 3.84 -10.65 18.75
CA VAL A 310 2.40 -10.76 19.04
C VAL A 310 1.65 -11.24 17.79
N ALA A 311 1.98 -10.72 16.61
CA ALA A 311 1.37 -11.15 15.35
C ALA A 311 1.64 -12.65 15.06
N LEU A 312 2.87 -13.13 15.28
CA LEU A 312 3.22 -14.54 15.14
C LEU A 312 2.41 -15.43 16.11
N ARG A 313 2.29 -15.00 17.37
CA ARG A 313 1.47 -15.69 18.36
C ARG A 313 -0.01 -15.74 17.93
N ASN A 314 -0.58 -14.61 17.52
CA ASN A 314 -1.98 -14.55 17.10
C ASN A 314 -2.25 -15.42 15.87
N TYR A 315 -1.32 -15.43 14.90
CA TYR A 315 -1.37 -16.32 13.76
C TYR A 315 -1.37 -17.79 14.19
N PHE A 316 -0.48 -18.17 15.11
CA PHE A 316 -0.42 -19.52 15.64
C PHE A 316 -1.72 -19.91 16.36
N GLU A 317 -2.25 -19.06 17.23
CA GLU A 317 -3.51 -19.30 17.95
C GLU A 317 -4.71 -19.45 16.98
N ALA A 318 -4.72 -18.69 15.88
CA ALA A 318 -5.80 -18.74 14.88
C ALA A 318 -5.72 -19.96 13.95
N THR A 319 -4.54 -20.52 13.69
CA THR A 319 -4.33 -21.53 12.64
C THR A 319 -3.87 -22.89 13.17
N GLY A 320 -3.25 -22.95 14.34
CA GLY A 320 -2.56 -24.13 14.84
C GLY A 320 -1.32 -24.53 14.03
N ASP A 321 -0.79 -23.67 13.15
CA ASP A 321 0.39 -23.96 12.32
C ASP A 321 1.68 -23.93 13.15
N ILE A 322 1.95 -25.06 13.83
CA ILE A 322 3.15 -25.28 14.65
C ILE A 322 4.42 -25.17 13.81
N ALA A 323 4.40 -25.63 12.56
CA ALA A 323 5.58 -25.64 11.70
C ALA A 323 6.05 -24.21 11.39
N THR A 324 5.12 -23.31 11.05
CA THR A 324 5.42 -21.89 10.86
C THR A 324 5.91 -21.25 12.16
N ALA A 325 5.24 -21.49 13.29
CA ALA A 325 5.64 -20.94 14.57
C ALA A 325 7.06 -21.36 14.98
N GLN A 326 7.40 -22.65 14.80
CA GLN A 326 8.74 -23.17 15.08
C GLN A 326 9.80 -22.60 14.13
N SER A 327 9.48 -22.48 12.84
CA SER A 327 10.39 -21.91 11.84
C SER A 327 10.74 -20.45 12.15
N LEU A 328 9.76 -19.67 12.62
CA LEU A 328 9.92 -18.24 12.90
C LEU A 328 10.32 -17.91 14.34
N TRP A 329 10.33 -18.92 15.24
CA TRP A 329 10.67 -18.75 16.64
C TRP A 329 12.07 -18.13 16.88
N PRO A 330 13.14 -18.51 16.16
CA PRO A 330 14.45 -17.87 16.35
C PRO A 330 14.39 -16.35 16.17
N VAL A 331 13.69 -15.87 15.14
CA VAL A 331 13.49 -14.43 14.88
C VAL A 331 12.72 -13.77 16.01
N ALA A 332 11.61 -14.37 16.43
CA ALA A 332 10.78 -13.80 17.50
C ALA A 332 11.53 -13.69 18.83
N LYS A 333 12.28 -14.75 19.19
CA LYS A 333 13.13 -14.76 20.38
C LYS A 333 14.19 -13.66 20.32
N ARG A 334 14.81 -13.44 19.16
CA ARG A 334 15.85 -12.42 18.97
C ARG A 334 15.36 -11.01 19.27
N GLN A 335 14.10 -10.70 18.98
CA GLN A 335 13.55 -9.36 19.23
C GLN A 335 13.41 -9.04 20.73
N LEU A 336 13.48 -10.05 21.60
CA LEU A 336 13.43 -9.88 23.05
C LEU A 336 14.80 -9.62 23.68
N ASP A 337 15.89 -9.77 22.93
CA ASP A 337 17.25 -9.58 23.44
C ASP A 337 17.54 -8.08 23.66
N THR A 338 17.52 -7.65 24.92
CA THR A 338 17.78 -6.26 25.35
C THR A 338 19.27 -5.89 25.41
N GLY A 339 20.18 -6.86 25.26
CA GLY A 339 21.62 -6.74 25.57
C GLY A 339 22.52 -6.18 24.45
N SER A 340 21.98 -5.79 23.31
CA SER A 340 22.74 -5.20 22.19
C SER A 340 21.97 -4.02 21.62
N GLN A 341 21.75 -3.00 22.45
CA GLN A 341 21.27 -1.71 21.94
C GLN A 341 22.32 -1.14 20.98
N PRO A 342 21.98 -0.83 19.73
CA PRO A 342 22.77 0.09 18.95
C PRO A 342 22.73 1.44 19.69
N ASN A 343 23.90 2.02 19.96
CA ASN A 343 24.03 3.42 20.41
C ASN A 343 23.41 4.45 19.42
N GLU A 344 22.81 4.00 18.33
CA GLU A 344 22.13 4.81 17.31
C GLU A 344 20.65 5.10 17.65
N LEU A 345 20.07 4.46 18.66
CA LEU A 345 18.69 4.76 19.08
C LEU A 345 18.59 6.04 19.95
N SER A 346 19.73 6.63 20.36
CA SER A 346 19.74 7.88 21.16
C SER A 346 19.66 9.16 20.33
N SER A 347 19.52 9.10 19.00
CA SER A 347 19.45 10.30 18.16
C SER A 347 18.03 10.70 17.74
N PHE A 348 16.99 10.13 18.36
CA PHE A 348 15.62 10.66 18.25
C PHE A 348 15.46 11.85 19.20
N GLU A 349 16.03 13.00 18.84
CA GLU A 349 15.47 14.27 19.28
C GLU A 349 14.21 14.54 18.44
N MET A 350 13.09 14.76 19.14
CA MET A 350 11.77 15.10 18.57
C MET A 350 11.77 16.42 17.79
#